data_AF-X0TPC8-F1
#
_entry.id   AF-X0TPC8-F1
#
_cell.length_a   1.000
_cell.length_b   1.000
_cell.length_c   1.000
_cell.angle_alpha   90.00
_cell.angle_beta   90.00
_cell.angle_gamma   90.00
#
_symmetry.space_group_name_H-M   'P 1'
#
loop_
_entity.id
_entity.type
_entity.pdbx_description
1 polymer ?
#
loop_
_entity_poly.entity_id
_entity_poly.type
_entity_poly.pdbx_seq_one_letter_code
_entity_poly.pdbx_strand_id
1 'polypeptide(L)'
;LSNFRLKANPPTVTVAAAYSKHRREDTQVLHPEVVLQFRAWLKHRRPKKDEMLFPISERTCGVNRKTAKMMCEDLAAARRVWIAEAFDAKDRHRRQNSDFLKYRDSNGRFADFHANRHTFITNLCKAEISPKTVQTLARHGDIRLTMNLYSHVDLEDQSAALSKLPGISGKEGGRAAG
;
A
#
# COMPACT_ATOMS: atom_id res chain seq x y z
N LEU A 1 22.53 -5.69 4.10
CA LEU A 1 22.15 -4.28 3.77
C LEU A 1 22.54 -3.83 2.36
N SER A 2 23.36 -4.59 1.63
CA SER A 2 23.86 -4.27 0.28
C SER A 2 22.77 -3.91 -0.75
N ASN A 3 21.55 -4.42 -0.58
CA ASN A 3 20.42 -4.20 -1.49
C ASN A 3 19.72 -2.85 -1.31
N PHE A 4 20.07 -2.06 -0.27
CA PHE A 4 19.41 -0.79 0.02
C PHE A 4 20.33 0.40 -0.31
N ARG A 5 19.78 1.42 -0.98
CA ARG A 5 20.43 2.70 -1.26
C ARG A 5 19.69 3.83 -0.54
N LEU A 6 19.69 3.80 0.80
CA LEU A 6 18.88 4.69 1.66
C LEU A 6 19.36 6.15 1.70
N LYS A 7 20.54 6.45 1.19
CA LYS A 7 21.11 7.82 1.12
C LYS A 7 21.08 8.40 -0.31
N ALA A 8 20.66 7.61 -1.30
CA ALA A 8 20.56 8.07 -2.68
C ALA A 8 19.32 8.95 -2.89
N ASN A 9 19.29 9.68 -4.01
CA ASN A 9 18.14 10.46 -4.45
C ASN A 9 17.73 10.03 -5.87
N PRO A 10 16.60 9.32 -6.05
CA PRO A 10 15.71 8.84 -5.00
C PRO A 10 16.29 7.64 -4.22
N PRO A 11 15.85 7.38 -2.99
CA PRO A 11 16.28 6.21 -2.24
C PRO A 11 15.61 4.95 -2.80
N THR A 12 16.36 3.85 -2.88
CA THR A 12 15.89 2.63 -3.53
C THR A 12 16.22 1.34 -2.76
N VAL A 13 15.50 0.27 -3.10
CA VAL A 13 15.85 -1.11 -2.79
C VAL A 13 15.92 -1.92 -4.08
N THR A 14 16.91 -2.79 -4.17
CA THR A 14 17.15 -3.63 -5.35
C THR A 14 17.00 -5.11 -4.99
N VAL A 15 16.25 -5.83 -5.81
CA VAL A 15 16.10 -7.28 -5.73
C VAL A 15 16.93 -7.89 -6.86
N ALA A 16 17.92 -8.71 -6.49
CA ALA A 16 18.78 -9.38 -7.46
C ALA A 16 17.99 -10.34 -8.36
N ALA A 17 18.46 -10.53 -9.60
CA ALA A 17 17.82 -11.36 -10.61
C ALA A 17 17.50 -12.79 -10.12
N ALA A 18 18.38 -13.39 -9.32
CA ALA A 18 18.20 -14.73 -8.75
C ALA A 18 16.94 -14.87 -7.87
N TYR A 19 16.42 -13.77 -7.34
CA TYR A 19 15.23 -13.74 -6.47
C TYR A 19 14.01 -13.08 -7.14
N SER A 20 14.14 -12.65 -8.40
CA SER A 20 13.04 -12.05 -9.16
C SER A 20 12.27 -13.10 -9.95
N LYS A 21 10.93 -12.99 -9.97
CA LYS A 21 10.05 -13.81 -10.82
C LYS A 21 10.43 -13.71 -12.30
N HIS A 22 10.92 -12.55 -12.74
CA HIS A 22 11.27 -12.30 -14.13
C HIS A 22 12.75 -12.54 -14.44
N ARG A 23 13.52 -13.06 -13.47
CA ARG A 23 14.96 -13.34 -13.59
C ARG A 23 15.78 -12.13 -14.07
N ARG A 24 15.34 -10.92 -13.69
CA ARG A 24 16.06 -9.67 -13.93
C ARG A 24 16.20 -8.91 -12.63
N GLU A 25 17.18 -8.02 -12.58
CA GLU A 25 17.30 -7.11 -11.46
C GLU A 25 16.11 -6.15 -11.45
N ASP A 26 15.54 -5.92 -10.26
CA ASP A 26 14.43 -5.02 -10.09
C ASP A 26 14.72 -4.01 -8.99
N THR A 27 14.55 -2.73 -9.30
CA THR A 27 14.77 -1.64 -8.36
C THR A 27 13.45 -0.94 -8.06
N GLN A 28 13.15 -0.77 -6.78
CA GLN A 28 11.98 -0.09 -6.27
C GLN A 28 12.39 1.19 -5.57
N VAL A 29 11.75 2.30 -5.95
CA VAL A 29 11.87 3.57 -5.22
C VAL A 29 11.13 3.46 -3.89
N LEU A 30 11.77 3.93 -2.82
CA LEU A 30 11.23 3.98 -1.48
C LEU A 30 10.69 5.38 -1.17
N HIS A 31 9.56 5.44 -0.48
CA HIS A 31 9.04 6.72 0.01
C HIS A 31 9.99 7.32 1.08
N PRO A 32 10.26 8.63 1.08
CA PRO A 32 11.19 9.25 2.04
C PRO A 32 10.84 8.96 3.51
N GLU A 33 9.55 8.96 3.85
CA GLU A 33 9.08 8.64 5.20
C GLU A 33 9.42 7.20 5.62
N VAL A 34 9.24 6.22 4.71
CA VAL A 34 9.63 4.83 4.97
C VAL A 34 11.14 4.73 5.20
N VAL A 35 11.94 5.50 4.46
CA VAL A 35 13.40 5.54 4.63
C VAL A 35 13.78 6.13 5.98
N LEU A 36 13.08 7.19 6.43
CA LEU A 36 13.31 7.80 7.74
C LEU A 36 13.06 6.79 8.86
N GLN A 37 11.89 6.14 8.86
CA GLN A 37 11.52 5.13 9.86
C GLN A 37 12.46 3.93 9.81
N PHE A 38 12.80 3.45 8.61
CA PHE A 38 13.68 2.30 8.44
C PHE A 38 15.10 2.60 8.94
N ARG A 39 15.62 3.81 8.72
CA ARG A 39 16.92 4.23 9.26
C ARG A 39 16.91 4.31 10.79
N ALA A 40 15.82 4.79 11.38
CA ALA A 40 15.66 4.81 12.84
C ALA A 40 15.68 3.38 13.41
N TRP A 41 14.92 2.46 12.80
CA TRP A 41 14.91 1.05 13.18
C TRP A 41 16.29 0.38 13.02
N LEU A 42 17.02 0.66 11.93
CA LEU A 42 18.37 0.10 11.73
C LEU A 42 19.38 0.57 12.79
N LYS A 43 19.28 1.81 13.27
CA LYS A 43 20.12 2.31 14.37
C LYS A 43 19.88 1.55 15.67
N HIS A 44 18.63 1.19 15.94
CA HIS A 44 18.25 0.42 17.12
C HIS A 44 18.66 -1.06 16.98
N ARG A 45 18.38 -1.69 15.83
CA ARG A 45 18.62 -3.13 15.61
C ARG A 45 20.09 -3.49 15.38
N ARG A 46 20.90 -2.58 14.83
CA ARG A 46 22.34 -2.75 14.56
C ARG A 46 22.70 -4.10 13.88
N PRO A 47 22.07 -4.46 12.75
CA PRO A 47 22.33 -5.75 12.09
C PRO A 47 23.71 -5.84 11.48
N LYS A 48 24.25 -7.07 11.35
CA LYS A 48 25.49 -7.33 10.61
C LYS A 48 25.28 -7.10 9.11
N LYS A 49 26.37 -6.88 8.37
CA LYS A 49 26.36 -6.49 6.94
C LYS A 49 25.50 -7.42 6.07
N ASP A 50 25.65 -8.73 6.26
CA ASP A 50 25.00 -9.78 5.45
C ASP A 50 23.90 -10.52 6.22
N GLU A 51 23.47 -9.95 7.35
CA GLU A 51 22.39 -10.51 8.14
C GLU A 51 21.05 -10.37 7.39
N MET A 52 20.26 -11.44 7.43
CA MET A 52 18.87 -11.39 7.00
C MET A 52 18.10 -10.42 7.91
N LEU A 53 17.57 -9.33 7.32
CA LEU A 53 16.97 -8.26 8.11
C LEU A 53 15.59 -8.62 8.67
N PHE A 54 14.84 -9.39 7.90
CA PHE A 54 13.51 -9.85 8.25
C PHE A 54 13.51 -11.37 8.15
N PRO A 55 14.07 -12.08 9.15
CA PRO A 55 14.08 -13.52 9.15
C PRO A 55 12.64 -14.02 9.26
N ILE A 56 12.13 -14.61 8.18
CA ILE A 56 10.89 -15.36 8.22
C ILE A 56 11.28 -16.76 8.71
N SER A 57 11.18 -16.99 10.03
CA SER A 57 11.77 -18.17 10.67
C SER A 57 11.22 -19.51 10.13
N GLU A 58 12.05 -20.57 10.13
CA GLU A 58 11.60 -21.94 9.85
C GLU A 58 10.57 -22.45 10.87
N ARG A 59 10.65 -21.99 12.14
CA ARG A 59 9.65 -22.27 13.19
C ARG A 59 8.27 -21.74 12.84
N THR A 60 8.20 -20.65 12.07
CA THR A 60 6.95 -20.06 11.59
C THR A 60 6.57 -20.58 10.20
N CYS A 61 7.57 -21.01 9.42
CA CYS A 61 7.49 -21.22 7.99
C CYS A 61 8.52 -22.28 7.54
N GLY A 62 8.19 -23.57 7.67
CA GLY A 62 8.82 -24.60 6.82
C GLY A 62 8.45 -24.39 5.34
N VAL A 63 8.45 -25.46 4.54
CA VAL A 63 8.11 -25.46 3.10
C VAL A 63 6.81 -24.67 2.78
N ASN A 64 5.93 -24.47 3.77
CA ASN A 64 4.82 -23.53 3.76
C ASN A 64 5.09 -22.25 4.56
N ARG A 65 5.31 -21.13 3.84
CA ARG A 65 5.43 -19.78 4.42
C ARG A 65 4.09 -19.30 5.00
N LYS A 66 3.86 -19.45 6.32
CA LYS A 66 2.64 -18.95 7.01
C LYS A 66 2.70 -17.45 7.30
N THR A 67 3.08 -16.63 6.33
CA THR A 67 3.17 -15.16 6.47
C THR A 67 1.82 -14.53 6.80
N ALA A 68 0.72 -15.10 6.33
CA ALA A 68 -0.64 -14.74 6.73
C ALA A 68 -0.88 -14.88 8.25
N LYS A 69 -0.31 -15.92 8.88
CA LYS A 69 -0.41 -16.10 10.33
C LYS A 69 0.37 -15.01 11.07
N MET A 70 1.58 -14.68 10.62
CA MET A 70 2.36 -13.57 11.18
C MET A 70 1.56 -12.27 11.18
N MET A 71 0.98 -11.92 10.02
CA MET A 71 0.14 -10.73 9.90
C MET A 71 -1.09 -10.77 10.83
N CYS A 72 -1.74 -11.93 10.96
CA CYS A 72 -2.87 -12.09 11.87
C CYS A 72 -2.50 -11.80 13.33
N GLU A 73 -1.37 -12.34 13.80
CA GLU A 73 -0.87 -12.12 15.16
C GLU A 73 -0.46 -10.66 15.39
N ASP A 74 0.26 -10.06 14.43
CA ASP A 74 0.70 -8.66 14.49
C ASP A 74 -0.51 -7.71 14.54
N LEU A 75 -1.51 -7.92 13.69
CA LEU A 75 -2.75 -7.14 13.68
C LEU A 75 -3.53 -7.32 14.98
N ALA A 76 -3.64 -8.53 15.51
CA ALA A 76 -4.30 -8.78 16.78
C ALA A 76 -3.59 -8.06 17.93
N ALA A 77 -2.24 -8.06 17.95
CA ALA A 77 -1.46 -7.33 18.94
C ALA A 77 -1.65 -5.81 18.83
N ALA A 78 -1.54 -5.26 17.62
CA ALA A 78 -1.76 -3.84 17.37
C ALA A 78 -3.19 -3.41 17.75
N ARG A 79 -4.21 -4.23 17.43
CA ARG A 79 -5.60 -3.96 17.77
C ARG A 79 -5.84 -3.88 19.26
N ARG A 80 -5.19 -4.74 20.07
CA ARG A 80 -5.29 -4.68 21.54
C ARG A 80 -4.77 -3.36 22.08
N VAL A 81 -3.59 -2.93 21.63
CA VAL A 81 -2.98 -1.65 22.03
C VAL A 81 -3.88 -0.49 21.61
N TRP A 82 -4.33 -0.49 20.36
CA TRP A 82 -5.20 0.55 19.83
C TRP A 82 -6.54 0.65 20.58
N ILE A 83 -7.16 -0.45 21.01
CA ILE A 83 -8.38 -0.40 21.84
C ILE A 83 -8.05 0.13 23.25
N ALA A 84 -6.88 -0.22 23.79
CA ALA A 84 -6.45 0.22 25.12
C ALA A 84 -6.19 1.74 25.18
N GLU A 85 -5.73 2.33 24.08
CA GLU A 85 -5.50 3.79 23.89
C GLU A 85 -6.81 4.60 23.68
N ALA A 86 -7.98 4.01 23.90
CA ALA A 86 -9.25 4.75 23.86
C ALA A 86 -9.32 5.79 24.99
N PHE A 87 -9.75 7.01 24.65
CA PHE A 87 -9.78 8.12 25.60
C PHE A 87 -11.01 8.12 26.51
N ASP A 88 -12.11 7.50 26.07
CA ASP A 88 -13.31 7.30 26.88
C ASP A 88 -14.02 5.96 26.55
N ALA A 89 -15.10 5.66 27.28
CA ALA A 89 -15.88 4.44 27.09
C ALA A 89 -16.58 4.37 25.72
N LYS A 90 -17.01 5.52 25.17
CA LYS A 90 -17.69 5.60 23.88
C LYS A 90 -16.73 5.29 22.74
N ASP A 91 -15.53 5.85 22.79
CA ASP A 91 -14.45 5.59 21.86
C ASP A 91 -14.00 4.14 21.95
N ARG A 92 -13.84 3.60 23.17
CA ARG A 92 -13.53 2.17 23.35
C ARG A 92 -14.56 1.28 22.67
N HIS A 93 -15.85 1.55 22.88
CA HIS A 93 -16.94 0.81 22.25
C HIS A 93 -16.91 0.93 20.72
N ARG A 94 -16.68 2.14 20.19
CA ARG A 94 -16.48 2.38 18.74
C ARG A 94 -15.31 1.58 18.18
N ARG A 95 -14.15 1.58 18.85
CA ARG A 95 -12.95 0.83 18.45
C ARG A 95 -13.19 -0.68 18.48
N GLN A 96 -13.87 -1.18 19.51
CA GLN A 96 -14.21 -2.61 19.65
C GLN A 96 -15.16 -3.09 18.54
N ASN A 97 -16.13 -2.26 18.15
CA ASN A 97 -17.11 -2.62 17.11
C ASN A 97 -16.60 -2.41 15.68
N SER A 98 -15.47 -1.72 15.48
CA SER A 98 -14.91 -1.53 14.15
C SER A 98 -14.14 -2.75 13.63
N ASP A 99 -13.95 -2.82 12.31
CA ASP A 99 -13.07 -3.80 11.65
C ASP A 99 -11.59 -3.38 11.59
N PHE A 100 -11.26 -2.21 12.12
CA PHE A 100 -9.91 -1.66 12.04
C PHE A 100 -8.87 -2.59 12.71
N LEU A 101 -7.79 -2.94 12.02
CA LEU A 101 -6.79 -3.91 12.50
C LEU A 101 -7.34 -5.33 12.76
N LYS A 102 -8.48 -5.72 12.20
CA LYS A 102 -8.85 -7.14 12.10
C LYS A 102 -8.17 -7.77 10.87
N TYR A 103 -7.75 -9.02 11.00
CA TYR A 103 -7.21 -9.77 9.86
C TYR A 103 -8.27 -10.08 8.80
N ARG A 104 -9.51 -10.35 9.22
CA ARG A 104 -10.67 -10.53 8.34
C ARG A 104 -11.74 -9.51 8.72
N ASP A 105 -12.21 -8.73 7.74
CA ASP A 105 -13.29 -7.76 7.96
C ASP A 105 -14.68 -8.44 7.92
N SER A 106 -15.73 -7.69 8.24
CA SER A 106 -17.12 -8.16 8.21
C SER A 106 -17.60 -8.59 6.81
N ASN A 107 -16.95 -8.11 5.74
CA ASN A 107 -17.21 -8.50 4.35
C ASN A 107 -16.44 -9.74 3.92
N GLY A 108 -15.64 -10.32 4.82
CA GLY A 108 -14.83 -11.50 4.57
C GLY A 108 -13.55 -11.26 3.78
N ARG A 109 -13.09 -10.01 3.64
CA ARG A 109 -11.82 -9.64 3.04
C ARG A 109 -10.68 -9.81 4.03
N PHE A 110 -9.48 -10.07 3.54
CA PHE A 110 -8.30 -10.34 4.38
C PHE A 110 -7.24 -9.23 4.28
N ALA A 111 -6.62 -8.89 5.41
CA ALA A 111 -5.49 -7.99 5.50
C ALA A 111 -4.18 -8.78 5.53
N ASP A 112 -3.78 -9.35 4.39
CA ASP A 112 -2.54 -10.11 4.22
C ASP A 112 -1.46 -9.30 3.45
N PHE A 113 -0.35 -9.96 3.07
CA PHE A 113 0.70 -9.31 2.29
C PHE A 113 0.26 -8.89 0.88
N HIS A 114 -0.74 -9.56 0.29
CA HIS A 114 -1.28 -9.17 -1.00
C HIS A 114 -2.22 -7.97 -0.87
N ALA A 115 -2.98 -7.87 0.23
CA ALA A 115 -3.78 -6.71 0.54
C ALA A 115 -2.93 -5.42 0.62
N ASN A 116 -1.74 -5.47 1.22
CA ASN A 116 -0.81 -4.32 1.23
C ASN A 116 -0.45 -3.83 -0.17
N ARG A 117 -0.28 -4.76 -1.13
CA ARG A 117 -0.01 -4.42 -2.52
C ARG A 117 -1.23 -3.76 -3.17
N HIS A 118 -2.44 -4.27 -2.92
CA HIS A 118 -3.66 -3.64 -3.40
C HIS A 118 -3.82 -2.23 -2.83
N THR A 119 -3.67 -2.06 -1.52
CA THR A 119 -3.74 -0.75 -0.86
C THR A 119 -2.72 0.23 -1.45
N PHE A 120 -1.48 -0.20 -1.67
CA PHE A 120 -0.47 0.64 -2.31
C PHE A 120 -0.91 1.12 -3.71
N ILE A 121 -1.40 0.21 -4.55
CA ILE A 121 -1.84 0.53 -5.91
C ILE A 121 -3.08 1.43 -5.89
N THR A 122 -4.08 1.10 -5.08
CA THR A 122 -5.30 1.89 -4.90
C THR A 122 -4.97 3.31 -4.45
N ASN A 123 -4.04 3.49 -3.51
CA ASN A 123 -3.64 4.82 -3.04
C ASN A 123 -2.94 5.64 -4.14
N LEU A 124 -2.08 5.02 -4.96
CA LEU A 124 -1.46 5.71 -6.10
C LEU A 124 -2.51 6.14 -7.13
N CYS A 125 -3.47 5.25 -7.40
CA CYS A 125 -4.61 5.51 -8.26
C CYS A 125 -5.47 6.68 -7.75
N LYS A 126 -5.83 6.68 -6.46
CA LYS A 126 -6.58 7.77 -5.80
C LYS A 126 -5.83 9.10 -5.79
N ALA A 127 -4.49 9.06 -5.83
CA ALA A 127 -3.65 10.24 -6.00
C ALA A 127 -3.53 10.70 -7.47
N GLU A 128 -4.41 10.23 -8.36
CA GLU A 128 -4.46 10.55 -9.79
C GLU A 128 -3.12 10.33 -10.54
N ILE A 129 -2.28 9.41 -10.05
CA ILE A 129 -1.01 9.07 -10.70
C ILE A 129 -1.28 8.30 -12.00
N SER A 130 -0.48 8.61 -13.04
CA SER A 130 -0.69 8.00 -14.36
C SER A 130 -0.68 6.46 -14.30
N PRO A 131 -1.57 5.76 -15.03
CA PRO A 131 -1.64 4.30 -15.01
C PRO A 131 -0.32 3.62 -15.33
N LYS A 132 0.50 4.23 -16.19
CA LYS A 132 1.83 3.70 -16.54
C LYS A 132 2.80 3.79 -15.35
N THR A 133 2.81 4.90 -14.63
CA THR A 133 3.63 5.05 -13.41
C THR A 133 3.18 4.07 -12.34
N VAL A 134 1.86 3.92 -12.13
CA VAL A 134 1.32 2.93 -11.17
C VAL A 134 1.69 1.51 -11.59
N GLN A 135 1.57 1.15 -12.87
CA GLN A 135 1.97 -0.15 -13.39
C GLN A 135 3.46 -0.42 -13.12
N THR A 136 4.32 0.58 -13.35
CA THR A 136 5.77 0.48 -13.11
C THR A 136 6.08 0.31 -11.62
N LEU A 137 5.46 1.11 -10.73
CA LEU A 137 5.63 1.02 -9.28
C LEU A 137 5.07 -0.30 -8.72
N ALA A 138 3.97 -0.78 -9.27
CA ALA A 138 3.45 -2.11 -8.96
C ALA A 138 4.37 -3.20 -9.54
N ARG A 139 5.08 -2.97 -10.63
CA ARG A 139 5.78 -3.98 -11.43
C ARG A 139 4.83 -5.00 -12.05
N HIS A 140 3.68 -4.55 -12.52
CA HIS A 140 2.74 -5.38 -13.28
C HIS A 140 3.18 -5.51 -14.73
N GLY A 141 3.33 -6.74 -15.22
CA GLY A 141 3.60 -7.01 -16.65
C GLY A 141 2.41 -6.67 -17.55
N ASP A 142 1.19 -6.82 -17.03
CA ASP A 142 -0.06 -6.49 -17.72
C ASP A 142 -0.77 -5.34 -17.00
N ILE A 143 -1.16 -4.31 -17.75
CA ILE A 143 -1.89 -3.15 -17.23
C ILE A 143 -3.26 -3.53 -16.65
N ARG A 144 -3.90 -4.59 -17.13
CA ARG A 144 -5.18 -5.10 -16.62
C ARG A 144 -5.11 -5.43 -15.12
N LEU A 145 -3.96 -5.92 -14.64
CA LEU A 145 -3.75 -6.19 -13.22
C LEU A 145 -3.78 -4.92 -12.35
N THR A 146 -3.37 -3.78 -12.92
CA THR A 146 -3.47 -2.47 -12.25
C THR A 146 -4.90 -1.94 -12.33
N MET A 147 -5.51 -2.00 -13.52
CA MET A 147 -6.84 -1.43 -13.77
C MET A 147 -7.96 -2.23 -13.09
N ASN A 148 -7.83 -3.54 -12.91
CA ASN A 148 -8.81 -4.35 -12.19
C ASN A 148 -8.94 -3.98 -10.71
N LEU A 149 -7.99 -3.25 -10.14
CA LEU A 149 -8.10 -2.72 -8.77
C LEU A 149 -9.00 -1.50 -8.68
N TYR A 150 -9.30 -0.90 -9.82
CA TYR A 150 -10.26 0.17 -9.99
C TYR A 150 -11.68 -0.34 -10.26
N SER A 151 -11.92 -1.65 -10.33
CA SER A 151 -13.27 -2.21 -10.56
C SER A 151 -14.31 -1.72 -9.54
N HIS A 152 -13.84 -1.18 -8.41
CA HIS A 152 -14.64 -0.50 -7.41
C HIS A 152 -14.36 1.01 -7.51
N VAL A 153 -14.82 1.66 -8.59
CA VAL A 153 -14.93 3.12 -8.61
C VAL A 153 -16.02 3.46 -7.59
N ASP A 154 -15.64 4.02 -6.45
CA ASP A 154 -16.60 4.47 -5.43
C ASP A 154 -17.50 5.55 -6.06
N LEU A 155 -18.77 5.64 -5.65
CA LEU A 155 -19.75 6.60 -6.20
C LEU A 155 -19.24 8.05 -6.17
N GLU A 156 -18.41 8.38 -5.18
CA GLU A 156 -17.77 9.68 -5.01
C GLU A 156 -16.80 9.99 -6.16
N ASP A 157 -15.98 9.02 -6.58
CA ASP A 157 -15.05 9.15 -7.71
C ASP A 157 -15.82 9.33 -9.03
N GLN A 158 -16.94 8.63 -9.19
CA GLN A 158 -17.82 8.77 -10.36
C GLN A 158 -18.45 10.16 -10.42
N SER A 159 -18.96 10.64 -9.29
CA SER A 159 -19.54 11.98 -9.17
C SER A 159 -18.49 13.05 -9.48
N ALA A 160 -17.30 12.96 -8.90
CA ALA A 160 -16.22 13.90 -9.13
C ALA A 160 -15.77 13.91 -10.61
N ALA A 161 -15.69 12.74 -11.26
CA ALA A 161 -15.36 12.63 -12.67
C ALA A 161 -16.44 13.28 -13.57
N LEU A 162 -17.71 13.06 -13.28
CA LEU A 162 -18.82 13.67 -14.03
C LEU A 162 -18.87 15.19 -13.84
N SER A 163 -18.55 15.70 -12.65
CA SER A 163 -18.46 17.14 -12.40
C SER A 163 -17.34 17.85 -13.19
N LYS A 164 -16.36 17.10 -13.73
CA LYS A 164 -15.32 17.66 -14.61
C LYS A 164 -15.82 17.84 -16.06
N LEU A 165 -16.98 17.30 -16.43
CA LEU A 165 -17.57 17.50 -17.75
C LEU A 165 -18.17 18.92 -17.86
N PRO A 166 -18.04 19.58 -19.02
CA PRO A 166 -18.67 20.89 -19.22
C PRO A 166 -20.19 20.78 -19.11
N GLY A 167 -20.81 21.77 -18.48
CA GLY A 167 -22.27 21.90 -18.45
C GLY A 167 -22.85 22.13 -19.85
N ILE A 168 -24.07 21.64 -20.08
CA ILE A 168 -24.76 21.72 -21.39
C ILE A 168 -25.31 23.15 -21.66
N SER A 169 -25.10 24.12 -20.77
CA SER A 169 -25.54 25.51 -21.00
C SER A 169 -24.76 26.12 -22.17
N GLY A 170 -25.43 26.13 -23.32
CA GLY A 170 -24.90 26.61 -24.59
C GLY A 170 -24.40 28.03 -24.51
N LYS A 171 -23.37 28.32 -25.31
CA LYS A 171 -23.05 29.68 -25.71
C LYS A 171 -24.30 30.28 -26.36
N GLU A 172 -25.01 31.16 -25.67
CA GLU A 172 -25.84 32.14 -26.35
C GLU A 172 -24.89 33.01 -27.18
N GLY A 173 -24.98 32.84 -28.49
CA GLY A 173 -24.28 33.68 -29.45
C GLY A 173 -24.76 35.12 -29.30
N GLY A 174 -23.88 35.99 -28.80
CA GLY A 174 -24.09 37.42 -28.84
C GLY A 174 -24.20 37.88 -30.30
N ARG A 175 -25.43 38.17 -30.74
CA ARG A 175 -25.69 39.03 -31.89
C ARG A 175 -25.18 40.43 -31.53
N ALA A 176 -24.11 40.87 -32.19
CA ALA A 176 -23.82 42.29 -32.31
C ALA A 176 -24.83 42.89 -33.30
N ALA A 177 -25.70 43.75 -32.80
CA ALA A 177 -26.52 44.63 -33.62
C ALA A 177 -25.61 45.73 -34.21
N GLY A 178 -25.75 45.96 -35.52
CA GLY A 178 -25.29 47.17 -36.19
C GLY A 178 -26.29 48.31 -36.07
#